data_AF-A0A0R3SM84-F1
#
_entry.id   AF-A0A0R3SM84-F1
#
_cell.length_a   1.000
_cell.length_b   1.000
_cell.length_c   1.000
_cell.angle_alpha   90.00
_cell.angle_beta   90.00
_cell.angle_gamma   90.00
#
_symmetry.space_group_name_H-M   'P 1'
#
loop_
_entity.id
_entity.type
_entity.pdbx_description
1 polymer ?
#
loop_
_entity_poly.entity_id
_entity_poly.type
_entity_poly.pdbx_seq_one_letter_code
_entity_poly.pdbx_strand_id
1 'polypeptide(L)'
;GGRGHQAFKGAEEIRLDPPSVFDPSDYSSIAFLSACSEKRQDGTLEYFTKAAIFLAFCLYLEGYPMKWFDETDIFFCDPSSSDSPEIIPASWIAACLLYHIQAMDINYFGVTESFPNLSCTEEFATSVYPTISLINHSCNPNVSVQCTDKGVAFIHALQPLRAGSEILLSYKLPFYYNSTQDRRASLQSQYYFNCECVACVNDWSKSSLGGPERLLCHNCMKVFVESKEGCPVCNSHEAVWMLRQFRDEVIPNLKRFLLKDICSLEELKYATTGADSVLPFVQQPSSIYYQWKDLYIDILGSIYDNRTIEPWAADDISESS
;
A
#
# COMPACT_ATOMS: atom_id res chain seq x y z
N GLY A 1 -25.95 11.04 6.21
CA GLY A 1 -26.60 9.74 5.93
C GLY A 1 -25.72 8.68 6.52
N GLY A 2 -26.19 7.71 7.30
CA GLY A 2 -27.54 7.23 7.52
C GLY A 2 -27.44 5.71 7.61
N ARG A 3 -26.83 5.23 8.71
CA ARG A 3 -26.71 3.81 9.15
C ARG A 3 -25.88 3.64 10.44
N GLY A 4 -25.22 4.69 10.94
CA GLY A 4 -24.40 4.64 12.15
C GLY A 4 -22.90 4.63 11.82
N HIS A 5 -22.07 4.44 12.85
CA HIS A 5 -20.61 4.35 12.73
C HIS A 5 -20.17 2.97 13.24
N GLN A 6 -19.13 2.37 12.65
CA GLN A 6 -18.67 1.02 13.03
C GLN A 6 -18.32 0.88 14.51
N ALA A 7 -17.88 1.98 15.15
CA ALA A 7 -17.66 2.03 16.59
C ALA A 7 -18.89 1.67 17.45
N PHE A 8 -20.11 1.81 16.91
CA PHE A 8 -21.36 1.55 17.63
C PHE A 8 -22.17 0.38 17.04
N LYS A 9 -22.16 0.25 15.70
CA LYS A 9 -22.96 -0.75 14.98
C LYS A 9 -22.17 -1.96 14.50
N GLY A 10 -20.84 -1.92 14.58
CA GLY A 10 -19.97 -2.97 14.09
C GLY A 10 -19.81 -2.99 12.57
N ALA A 11 -18.86 -3.78 12.09
CA ALA A 11 -18.49 -3.85 10.68
C ALA A 11 -19.59 -4.49 9.80
N GLU A 12 -20.28 -5.51 10.31
CA GLU A 12 -21.30 -6.24 9.57
C GLU A 12 -22.48 -5.35 9.18
N GLU A 13 -22.97 -4.51 10.08
CA GLU A 13 -24.12 -3.64 9.79
C GLU A 13 -23.74 -2.50 8.83
N ILE A 14 -22.57 -1.89 9.02
CA ILE A 14 -22.17 -0.69 8.27
C ILE A 14 -21.65 -1.02 6.87
N ARG A 15 -20.91 -2.11 6.68
CA ARG A 15 -20.24 -2.42 5.40
C ARG A 15 -21.12 -3.14 4.40
N LEU A 16 -22.33 -3.58 4.78
CA LEU A 16 -23.28 -4.25 3.88
C LEU A 16 -23.81 -3.33 2.76
N ASP A 17 -23.84 -2.02 2.98
CA ASP A 17 -24.26 -1.04 1.98
C ASP A 17 -23.30 0.15 1.97
N PRO A 18 -22.17 0.02 1.27
CA PRO A 18 -21.21 1.10 1.17
C PRO A 18 -21.80 2.29 0.39
N PRO A 19 -21.29 3.51 0.60
CA PRO A 19 -21.68 4.66 -0.22
C PRO A 19 -21.36 4.38 -1.68
N SER A 20 -22.22 4.88 -2.59
CA SER A 20 -22.01 4.73 -4.04
C SER A 20 -20.75 5.43 -4.55
N VAL A 21 -20.24 6.39 -3.79
CA VAL A 21 -19.01 7.15 -4.06
C VAL A 21 -18.26 7.31 -2.74
N PHE A 22 -16.97 6.98 -2.74
CA PHE A 22 -16.07 7.34 -1.65
C PHE A 22 -15.33 8.63 -2.03
N ASP A 23 -15.65 9.72 -1.34
CA ASP A 23 -14.99 11.01 -1.52
C ASP A 23 -13.67 11.04 -0.71
N PRO A 24 -12.50 11.15 -1.35
CA PRO A 24 -11.21 11.22 -0.65
C PRO A 24 -11.04 12.50 0.19
N SER A 25 -11.88 13.52 -0.01
CA SER A 25 -11.91 14.75 0.80
C SER A 25 -12.84 14.65 2.02
N ASP A 26 -13.66 13.59 2.09
CA ASP A 26 -14.53 13.33 3.24
C ASP A 26 -13.86 12.33 4.19
N TYR A 27 -13.40 12.86 5.33
CA TYR A 27 -12.80 12.05 6.38
C TYR A 27 -13.76 10.96 6.91
N SER A 28 -15.08 11.14 6.81
CA SER A 28 -16.07 10.18 7.29
C SER A 28 -15.96 8.81 6.60
N SER A 29 -15.35 8.75 5.40
CA SER A 29 -15.04 7.51 4.69
C SER A 29 -14.18 6.54 5.51
N ILE A 30 -13.39 7.03 6.47
CA ILE A 30 -12.61 6.19 7.39
C ILE A 30 -13.49 5.26 8.21
N ALA A 31 -14.75 5.63 8.47
CA ALA A 31 -15.72 4.84 9.21
C ALA A 31 -16.16 3.57 8.48
N PHE A 32 -15.79 3.40 7.21
CA PHE A 32 -16.07 2.20 6.39
C PHE A 32 -14.89 1.24 6.30
N LEU A 33 -13.71 1.64 6.78
CA LEU A 33 -12.53 0.79 6.75
C LEU A 33 -12.67 -0.40 7.70
N SER A 34 -11.95 -1.48 7.41
CA SER A 34 -11.88 -2.60 8.32
C SER A 34 -11.08 -2.22 9.56
N ALA A 35 -11.58 -2.52 10.76
CA ALA A 35 -10.79 -2.49 12.00
C ALA A 35 -10.32 -3.91 12.43
N CYS A 36 -10.89 -4.95 11.79
CA CYS A 36 -10.74 -6.37 12.13
C CYS A 36 -10.89 -6.65 13.63
N SER A 37 -11.76 -5.90 14.30
CA SER A 37 -12.00 -6.00 15.74
C SER A 37 -12.35 -7.42 16.17
N GLU A 38 -13.12 -8.13 15.35
CA GLU A 38 -13.58 -9.50 15.57
C GLU A 38 -12.48 -10.56 15.49
N LYS A 39 -11.32 -10.22 14.93
CA LYS A 39 -10.19 -11.14 14.74
C LYS A 39 -9.02 -10.88 15.71
N ARG A 40 -9.10 -9.81 16.48
CA ARG A 40 -8.05 -9.40 17.44
C ARG A 40 -8.10 -10.27 18.69
N GLN A 41 -6.94 -10.53 19.28
CA GLN A 41 -6.83 -11.21 20.57
C GLN A 41 -7.26 -10.29 21.71
N ASP A 42 -7.82 -10.87 22.78
CA ASP A 42 -8.37 -10.14 23.93
C ASP A 42 -7.37 -9.15 24.56
N GLY A 43 -6.10 -9.53 24.68
CA GLY A 43 -5.06 -8.67 25.28
C GLY A 43 -4.77 -7.40 24.47
N THR A 44 -4.85 -7.47 23.14
CA THR A 44 -4.66 -6.30 22.26
C THR A 44 -5.85 -5.35 22.36
N LEU A 45 -7.08 -5.90 22.38
CA LEU A 45 -8.29 -5.09 22.52
C LEU A 45 -8.35 -4.37 23.88
N GLU A 46 -7.94 -5.04 24.96
CA GLU A 46 -7.84 -4.41 26.27
C GLU A 46 -6.85 -3.23 26.27
N TYR A 47 -5.67 -3.41 25.66
CA TYR A 47 -4.67 -2.37 25.53
C TYR A 47 -5.19 -1.15 24.76
N PHE A 48 -5.80 -1.37 23.58
CA PHE A 48 -6.39 -0.29 22.79
C PHE A 48 -7.56 0.40 23.50
N THR A 49 -8.37 -0.35 24.25
CA THR A 49 -9.48 0.23 25.03
C THR A 49 -8.95 1.17 26.11
N LYS A 50 -7.91 0.77 26.84
CA LYS A 50 -7.25 1.62 27.84
C LYS A 50 -6.66 2.89 27.19
N ALA A 51 -6.00 2.74 26.05
CA ALA A 51 -5.45 3.87 25.30
C ALA A 51 -6.55 4.84 24.85
N ALA A 52 -7.66 4.33 24.30
CA ALA A 52 -8.79 5.15 23.86
C ALA A 52 -9.45 5.93 25.01
N ILE A 53 -9.65 5.29 26.17
CA ILE A 53 -10.19 5.95 27.37
C ILE A 53 -9.22 7.03 27.87
N PHE A 54 -7.92 6.71 27.92
CA PHE A 54 -6.90 7.68 28.34
C PHE A 54 -6.86 8.90 27.41
N LEU A 55 -6.90 8.69 26.09
CA LEU A 55 -6.94 9.79 25.12
C LEU A 55 -8.23 10.62 25.24
N ALA A 56 -9.38 9.99 25.43
CA ALA A 56 -10.64 10.70 25.70
C ALA A 56 -10.54 11.56 26.98
N PHE A 57 -9.89 11.04 28.02
CA PHE A 57 -9.61 11.78 29.25
C PHE A 57 -8.65 12.96 29.03
N CYS A 58 -7.60 12.80 28.23
CA CYS A 58 -6.73 13.91 27.85
C CYS A 58 -7.52 15.02 27.11
N LEU A 59 -8.39 14.66 26.16
CA LEU A 59 -9.25 15.63 25.48
C LEU A 59 -10.17 16.37 26.44
N TYR A 60 -10.72 15.66 27.43
CA TYR A 60 -11.55 16.27 28.48
C TYR A 60 -10.76 17.30 29.31
N LEU A 61 -9.53 17.00 29.71
CA LEU A 61 -8.68 17.93 30.47
C LEU A 61 -8.37 19.21 29.68
N GLU A 62 -8.25 19.12 28.36
CA GLU A 62 -8.05 20.25 27.45
C GLU A 62 -9.35 20.99 27.10
N GLY A 63 -10.46 20.63 27.73
CA GLY A 63 -11.75 21.32 27.59
C GLY A 63 -12.54 20.93 26.35
N TYR A 64 -12.26 19.77 25.72
CA TYR A 64 -13.11 19.26 24.66
C TYR A 64 -14.54 19.02 25.20
N PRO A 65 -15.59 19.49 24.49
CA PRO A 65 -16.95 19.50 25.02
C PRO A 65 -17.52 18.08 25.10
N MET A 66 -17.39 17.46 26.28
CA MET A 66 -17.93 16.13 26.56
C MET A 66 -18.40 15.97 28.00
N LYS A 67 -19.13 14.89 28.29
CA LYS A 67 -19.61 14.53 29.63
C LYS A 67 -19.27 13.11 30.03
N TRP A 68 -18.86 12.89 31.26
CA TRP A 68 -18.59 11.57 31.83
C TRP A 68 -19.85 10.92 32.44
N PHE A 69 -19.74 9.66 32.89
CA PHE A 69 -20.89 8.84 33.29
C PHE A 69 -21.74 9.44 34.41
N ASP A 70 -21.15 10.23 35.31
CA ASP A 70 -21.88 10.92 36.39
C ASP A 70 -22.49 12.26 35.96
N GLU A 71 -22.26 12.68 34.72
CA GLU A 71 -22.65 14.00 34.19
C GLU A 71 -23.77 13.91 33.14
N THR A 72 -24.09 12.70 32.67
CA THR A 72 -25.13 12.43 31.66
C THR A 72 -25.69 11.01 31.68
N ASP A 73 -27.01 10.88 31.54
CA ASP A 73 -27.71 9.59 31.49
C ASP A 73 -27.47 8.80 30.19
N ILE A 74 -26.98 9.45 29.12
CA ILE A 74 -26.76 8.81 27.81
C ILE A 74 -25.36 8.21 27.65
N PHE A 75 -24.56 8.17 28.72
CA PHE A 75 -23.17 7.68 28.65
C PHE A 75 -23.07 6.23 28.13
N PHE A 76 -24.05 5.38 28.40
CA PHE A 76 -24.04 3.98 27.93
C PHE A 76 -24.97 3.72 26.75
N CYS A 77 -25.52 4.77 26.13
CA CYS A 77 -26.46 4.65 25.01
C CYS A 77 -25.73 4.80 23.67
N ASP A 78 -26.15 4.06 22.65
CA ASP A 78 -25.70 4.31 21.28
C ASP A 78 -26.21 5.68 20.76
N PRO A 79 -25.48 6.33 19.84
CA PRO A 79 -25.96 7.53 19.17
C PRO A 79 -27.22 7.25 18.32
N SER A 80 -28.17 8.18 18.38
CA SER A 80 -29.36 8.20 17.53
C SER A 80 -29.02 8.68 16.11
N SER A 81 -29.70 8.15 15.11
CA SER A 81 -29.58 8.62 13.72
C SER A 81 -30.35 9.92 13.44
N SER A 82 -31.28 10.30 14.32
CA SER A 82 -32.18 11.46 14.15
C SER A 82 -31.87 12.61 15.12
N ASP A 83 -31.22 12.32 16.24
CA ASP A 83 -31.07 13.29 17.34
C ASP A 83 -29.59 13.40 17.74
N SER A 84 -29.02 14.59 17.52
CA SER A 84 -27.70 14.93 18.04
C SER A 84 -27.85 15.52 19.44
N PRO A 85 -27.17 14.96 20.46
CA PRO A 85 -27.20 15.57 21.78
C PRO A 85 -26.46 16.91 21.75
N GLU A 86 -26.86 17.82 22.64
CA GLU A 86 -26.19 19.13 22.79
C GLU A 86 -24.74 18.99 23.25
N ILE A 87 -24.43 17.93 24.02
CA ILE A 87 -23.07 17.59 24.47
C ILE A 87 -22.85 16.08 24.29
N ILE A 88 -21.68 15.71 23.78
CA ILE A 88 -21.32 14.33 23.46
C ILE A 88 -20.86 13.59 24.73
N PRO A 89 -21.37 12.39 25.06
CA PRO A 89 -20.83 11.62 26.16
C PRO A 89 -19.40 11.11 25.83
N ALA A 90 -18.51 11.13 26.82
CA ALA A 90 -17.10 10.75 26.64
C ALA A 90 -16.93 9.28 26.17
N SER A 91 -17.90 8.42 26.47
CA SER A 91 -17.99 7.05 25.94
C SER A 91 -18.04 6.98 24.42
N TRP A 92 -18.72 7.91 23.74
CA TRP A 92 -18.78 7.94 22.28
C TRP A 92 -17.44 8.33 21.68
N ILE A 93 -16.77 9.30 22.30
CA ILE A 93 -15.44 9.73 21.89
C ILE A 93 -14.44 8.58 22.09
N ALA A 94 -14.47 7.92 23.25
CA ALA A 94 -13.65 6.75 23.52
C ALA A 94 -13.93 5.60 22.53
N ALA A 95 -15.19 5.34 22.18
CA ALA A 95 -15.55 4.32 21.19
C ALA A 95 -15.02 4.67 19.78
N CYS A 96 -15.15 5.92 19.35
CA CYS A 96 -14.57 6.39 18.09
C CYS A 96 -13.04 6.29 18.09
N LEU A 97 -12.37 6.72 19.17
CA LEU A 97 -10.92 6.59 19.32
C LEU A 97 -10.47 5.13 19.27
N LEU A 98 -11.19 4.23 19.95
CA LEU A 98 -10.92 2.80 19.92
C LEU A 98 -11.06 2.24 18.49
N TYR A 99 -12.08 2.65 17.75
CA TYR A 99 -12.21 2.30 16.34
C TYR A 99 -11.02 2.82 15.52
N HIS A 100 -10.65 4.09 15.68
CA HIS A 100 -9.55 4.70 14.95
C HIS A 100 -8.21 4.00 15.23
N ILE A 101 -7.88 3.70 16.48
CA ILE A 101 -6.65 2.97 16.83
C ILE A 101 -6.61 1.62 16.13
N GLN A 102 -7.71 0.87 16.15
CA GLN A 102 -7.80 -0.44 15.47
C GLN A 102 -7.77 -0.34 13.95
N ALA A 103 -8.43 0.66 13.37
CA ALA A 103 -8.44 0.88 11.93
C ALA A 103 -7.06 1.31 11.44
N MET A 104 -6.40 2.24 12.13
CA MET A 104 -5.07 2.73 11.76
C MET A 104 -4.04 1.60 11.75
N ASP A 105 -4.08 0.68 12.71
CA ASP A 105 -3.16 -0.47 12.80
C ASP A 105 -3.11 -1.36 11.54
N ILE A 106 -4.16 -1.34 10.71
CA ILE A 106 -4.24 -2.14 9.47
C ILE A 106 -4.56 -1.35 8.20
N ASN A 107 -4.74 -0.02 8.28
CA ASN A 107 -5.02 0.83 7.11
C ASN A 107 -4.02 1.99 6.97
N TYR A 108 -2.97 2.04 7.80
CA TYR A 108 -1.97 3.09 7.72
C TYR A 108 -1.05 2.95 6.50
N PHE A 109 -0.52 4.08 6.08
CA PHE A 109 0.57 4.22 5.14
C PHE A 109 1.69 4.99 5.81
N GLY A 110 2.90 4.42 5.82
CA GLY A 110 4.08 5.09 6.34
C GLY A 110 4.38 6.35 5.52
N VAL A 111 4.61 7.46 6.21
CA VAL A 111 5.14 8.68 5.62
C VAL A 111 6.65 8.62 5.82
N THR A 112 7.35 8.49 4.71
CA THR A 112 8.79 8.28 4.69
C THR A 112 9.52 9.52 4.22
N GLU A 113 10.68 9.75 4.82
CA GLU A 113 11.65 10.73 4.39
C GLU A 113 12.87 10.01 3.80
N SER A 114 13.27 10.44 2.60
CA SER A 114 14.43 9.88 1.90
C SER A 114 15.64 10.76 2.10
N PHE A 115 16.79 10.14 2.42
CA PHE A 115 18.09 10.78 2.59
C PHE A 115 19.05 10.32 1.48
N PRO A 116 19.10 11.01 0.33
CA PRO A 116 19.85 10.56 -0.84
C PRO A 116 21.35 10.36 -0.54
N ASN A 117 21.94 11.24 0.27
CA ASN A 117 23.36 11.19 0.64
C ASN A 117 23.73 9.94 1.45
N LEU A 118 22.77 9.40 2.22
CA LEU A 118 22.95 8.24 3.10
C LEU A 118 22.39 6.95 2.47
N SER A 119 21.72 7.06 1.33
CA SER A 119 21.01 5.95 0.67
C SER A 119 20.07 5.20 1.65
N CYS A 120 19.43 5.95 2.54
CA CYS A 120 18.46 5.44 3.51
C CYS A 120 17.12 6.16 3.41
N THR A 121 16.10 5.57 4.01
CA THR A 121 14.74 6.10 4.09
C THR A 121 14.20 5.77 5.47
N GLU A 122 13.60 6.76 6.13
CA GLU A 122 13.06 6.60 7.48
C GLU A 122 11.58 6.95 7.50
N GLU A 123 10.78 6.15 8.20
CA GLU A 123 9.37 6.44 8.45
C GLU A 123 9.26 7.29 9.72
N PHE A 124 8.73 8.52 9.59
CA PHE A 124 8.61 9.46 10.72
C PHE A 124 7.15 9.74 11.11
N ALA A 125 6.19 9.36 10.28
CA ALA A 125 4.77 9.52 10.54
C ALA A 125 3.94 8.43 9.87
N THR A 126 2.67 8.35 10.27
CA THR A 126 1.68 7.48 9.62
C THR A 126 0.56 8.34 9.05
N SER A 127 0.00 7.89 7.94
CA SER A 127 -1.10 8.53 7.23
C SER A 127 -2.20 7.51 6.94
N VAL A 128 -3.41 7.99 6.69
CA VAL A 128 -4.53 7.15 6.28
C VAL A 128 -5.18 7.76 5.05
N TYR A 129 -5.35 6.93 4.02
CA TYR A 129 -6.01 7.30 2.78
C TYR A 129 -7.20 6.36 2.60
N PRO A 130 -8.41 6.73 3.06
CA PRO A 130 -9.53 5.79 3.12
C PRO A 130 -9.87 5.14 1.77
N THR A 131 -9.82 5.88 0.67
CA THR A 131 -10.09 5.35 -0.67
C THR A 131 -9.04 4.34 -1.12
N ILE A 132 -7.75 4.58 -0.83
CA ILE A 132 -6.65 3.67 -1.18
C ILE A 132 -6.66 2.44 -0.26
N SER A 133 -7.09 2.60 1.00
CA SER A 133 -7.18 1.50 1.98
C SER A 133 -8.22 0.43 1.62
N LEU A 134 -9.11 0.71 0.67
CA LEU A 134 -10.04 -0.28 0.11
C LEU A 134 -9.36 -1.27 -0.85
N ILE A 135 -8.15 -0.99 -1.31
CA ILE A 135 -7.43 -1.79 -2.30
C ILE A 135 -6.83 -3.02 -1.63
N ASN A 136 -7.18 -4.21 -2.14
CA ASN A 136 -6.71 -5.48 -1.61
C ASN A 136 -5.23 -5.74 -1.90
N HIS A 137 -4.67 -6.69 -1.14
CA HIS A 137 -3.29 -7.11 -1.25
C HIS A 137 -3.04 -8.11 -2.39
N SER A 138 -1.90 -7.98 -3.06
CA SER A 138 -1.21 -9.07 -3.76
C SER A 138 0.30 -8.97 -3.55
N CYS A 139 0.98 -10.11 -3.31
CA CYS A 139 2.45 -10.13 -3.26
C CYS A 139 3.09 -9.90 -4.65
N ASN A 140 2.30 -10.01 -5.72
CA ASN A 140 2.62 -9.54 -7.07
C ASN A 140 1.54 -8.52 -7.51
N PRO A 141 1.64 -7.26 -7.07
CA PRO A 141 0.60 -6.26 -7.27
C PRO A 141 0.55 -5.76 -8.72
N ASN A 142 -0.58 -5.16 -9.10
CA ASN A 142 -0.76 -4.54 -10.42
C ASN A 142 -0.75 -3.00 -10.38
N VAL A 143 -0.80 -2.42 -9.18
CA VAL A 143 -0.56 -1.01 -8.92
C VAL A 143 0.47 -0.83 -7.81
N SER A 144 1.03 0.37 -7.70
CA SER A 144 1.75 0.83 -6.51
C SER A 144 1.17 2.16 -6.05
N VAL A 145 1.43 2.50 -4.80
CA VAL A 145 1.08 3.78 -4.19
C VAL A 145 2.33 4.65 -4.10
N GLN A 146 2.18 5.93 -4.35
CA GLN A 146 3.18 6.96 -4.14
C GLN A 146 2.61 8.01 -3.20
N CYS A 147 3.28 8.24 -2.07
CA CYS A 147 2.97 9.34 -1.16
C CYS A 147 3.86 10.53 -1.53
N THR A 148 3.30 11.73 -1.60
CA THR A 148 4.07 12.93 -1.94
C THR A 148 4.47 13.71 -0.69
N ASP A 149 5.48 14.55 -0.84
CA ASP A 149 5.92 15.61 0.09
C ASP A 149 4.82 16.55 0.60
N LYS A 150 3.64 16.53 -0.02
CA LYS A 150 2.46 17.36 0.30
C LYS A 150 1.38 16.61 1.07
N GLY A 151 1.64 15.39 1.52
CA GLY A 151 0.66 14.56 2.22
C GLY A 151 -0.48 14.07 1.33
N VAL A 152 -0.27 14.03 0.01
CA VAL A 152 -1.19 13.45 -0.97
C VAL A 152 -0.65 12.09 -1.37
N ALA A 153 -1.52 11.08 -1.50
CA ALA A 153 -1.15 9.81 -2.10
C ALA A 153 -1.90 9.59 -3.41
N PHE A 154 -1.24 8.99 -4.38
CA PHE A 154 -1.85 8.53 -5.62
C PHE A 154 -1.43 7.10 -5.93
N ILE A 155 -2.28 6.39 -6.67
CA ILE A 155 -1.97 5.07 -7.19
C ILE A 155 -1.58 5.16 -8.66
N HIS A 156 -0.69 4.30 -9.09
CA HIS A 156 -0.28 4.20 -10.48
C HIS A 156 -0.15 2.73 -10.90
N ALA A 157 -0.49 2.46 -12.16
CA ALA A 157 -0.43 1.12 -12.71
C ALA A 157 1.03 0.69 -12.93
N LEU A 158 1.33 -0.58 -12.63
CA LEU A 158 2.60 -1.23 -12.92
C LEU A 158 2.54 -2.10 -14.19
N GLN A 159 1.35 -2.24 -14.76
CA GLN A 159 1.06 -2.98 -15.97
C GLN A 159 -0.30 -2.55 -16.54
N PRO A 160 -0.60 -2.79 -17.83
CA PRO A 160 -1.90 -2.52 -18.40
C PRO A 160 -3.03 -3.24 -17.64
N LEU A 161 -4.06 -2.50 -17.23
CA LEU A 161 -5.23 -3.02 -16.52
C LEU A 161 -6.44 -3.13 -17.46
N ARG A 162 -7.20 -4.22 -17.35
CA ARG A 162 -8.43 -4.41 -18.13
C ARG A 162 -9.61 -3.87 -17.34
N ALA A 163 -10.62 -3.34 -18.03
CA ALA A 163 -11.86 -2.95 -17.38
C ALA A 163 -12.45 -4.13 -16.59
N GLY A 164 -12.82 -3.89 -15.33
CA GLY A 164 -13.34 -4.91 -14.42
C GLY A 164 -12.28 -5.78 -13.73
N SER A 165 -10.97 -5.62 -14.01
CA SER A 165 -9.94 -6.27 -13.21
C SER A 165 -9.82 -5.62 -11.83
N GLU A 166 -9.65 -6.43 -10.80
CA GLU A 166 -9.37 -5.95 -9.45
C GLU A 166 -8.03 -5.18 -9.40
N ILE A 167 -8.03 -4.08 -8.67
CA ILE A 167 -6.82 -3.29 -8.39
C ILE A 167 -6.18 -3.88 -7.12
N LEU A 168 -4.89 -4.18 -7.19
CA LEU A 168 -4.16 -4.89 -6.13
C LEU A 168 -2.83 -4.20 -5.86
N LEU A 169 -2.60 -3.82 -4.60
CA LEU A 169 -1.34 -3.22 -4.13
C LEU A 169 -0.60 -4.18 -3.18
N SER A 170 0.64 -3.87 -2.81
CA SER A 170 1.37 -4.67 -1.81
C SER A 170 1.34 -3.99 -0.44
N TYR A 171 0.93 -4.70 0.62
CA TYR A 171 0.94 -4.20 2.00
C TYR A 171 2.30 -4.34 2.68
N LYS A 172 3.19 -5.12 2.05
CA LYS A 172 4.49 -5.52 2.58
C LYS A 172 5.52 -5.51 1.46
N LEU A 173 6.75 -5.88 1.81
CA LEU A 173 7.84 -6.04 0.85
C LEU A 173 7.46 -6.99 -0.30
N PRO A 174 8.04 -6.80 -1.50
CA PRO A 174 7.81 -7.66 -2.65
C PRO A 174 8.06 -9.15 -2.36
N PHE A 175 7.40 -10.05 -3.10
CA PHE A 175 7.45 -11.49 -2.80
C PHE A 175 8.86 -12.09 -2.82
N TYR A 176 9.81 -11.50 -3.54
CA TYR A 176 11.19 -12.00 -3.68
C TYR A 176 12.09 -11.68 -2.48
N TYR A 177 11.59 -10.99 -1.45
CA TYR A 177 12.32 -10.77 -0.20
C TYR A 177 12.11 -11.87 0.83
N ASN A 178 10.92 -12.49 0.84
CA ASN A 178 10.48 -13.39 1.90
C ASN A 178 9.87 -14.67 1.32
N SER A 179 9.93 -15.78 2.05
CA SER A 179 9.27 -17.03 1.63
C SER A 179 7.74 -16.87 1.63
N THR A 180 7.02 -17.74 0.90
CA THR A 180 5.55 -17.75 0.95
C THR A 180 5.01 -17.95 2.35
N GLN A 181 5.69 -18.77 3.16
CA GLN A 181 5.35 -19.01 4.55
C GLN A 181 5.47 -17.72 5.38
N ASP A 182 6.59 -17.01 5.27
CA ASP A 182 6.82 -15.77 6.02
C ASP A 182 5.85 -14.66 5.63
N ARG A 183 5.57 -14.54 4.32
CA ARG A 183 4.58 -13.57 3.82
C ARG A 183 3.19 -13.86 4.38
N ARG A 184 2.74 -15.11 4.35
CA ARG A 184 1.45 -15.52 4.91
C ARG A 184 1.41 -15.32 6.43
N ALA A 185 2.48 -15.66 7.14
CA ALA A 185 2.58 -15.45 8.58
C ALA A 185 2.46 -13.96 8.94
N SER A 186 3.20 -13.09 8.24
CA SER A 186 3.17 -11.63 8.45
C SER A 186 1.80 -11.02 8.11
N LEU A 187 1.18 -11.43 7.00
CA LEU A 187 -0.14 -10.95 6.61
C LEU A 187 -1.23 -11.46 7.56
N GLN A 188 -1.13 -12.71 8.01
CA GLN A 188 -2.05 -13.27 8.99
C GLN A 188 -1.92 -12.58 10.35
N SER A 189 -0.71 -12.25 10.80
CA SER A 189 -0.50 -11.62 12.10
C SER A 189 -0.98 -10.17 12.15
N GLN A 190 -0.85 -9.42 11.05
CA GLN A 190 -1.21 -8.00 11.02
C GLN A 190 -2.58 -7.74 10.40
N TYR A 191 -2.91 -8.39 9.29
CA TYR A 191 -4.11 -8.13 8.50
C TYR A 191 -5.16 -9.26 8.59
N TYR A 192 -4.87 -10.32 9.37
CA TYR A 192 -5.82 -11.38 9.70
C TYR A 192 -6.43 -12.11 8.49
N PHE A 193 -5.64 -12.30 7.43
CA PHE A 193 -6.00 -13.09 6.26
C PHE A 193 -4.84 -13.95 5.76
N ASN A 194 -5.18 -15.06 5.11
CA ASN A 194 -4.22 -15.90 4.40
C ASN A 194 -4.15 -15.48 2.93
N CYS A 195 -2.96 -15.14 2.43
CA CYS A 195 -2.80 -14.66 1.06
C CYS A 195 -2.88 -15.79 0.02
N GLU A 196 -3.76 -15.59 -0.97
CA GLU A 196 -4.05 -16.52 -2.08
C GLU A 196 -3.69 -15.92 -3.45
N CYS A 197 -2.88 -14.85 -3.47
CA CYS A 197 -2.43 -14.26 -4.73
C CYS A 197 -1.59 -15.26 -5.55
N VAL A 198 -1.44 -14.98 -6.85
CA VAL A 198 -0.70 -15.84 -7.80
C VAL A 198 0.70 -16.22 -7.30
N ALA A 199 1.41 -15.28 -6.65
CA ALA A 199 2.74 -15.53 -6.11
C ALA A 199 2.71 -16.52 -4.93
N CYS A 200 1.71 -16.44 -4.04
CA CYS A 200 1.59 -17.37 -2.92
C CYS A 200 1.04 -18.74 -3.32
N VAL A 201 0.17 -18.80 -4.33
CA VAL A 201 -0.37 -20.07 -4.86
C VAL A 201 0.71 -20.88 -5.57
N ASN A 202 1.60 -20.22 -6.31
CA ASN A 202 2.67 -20.87 -7.07
C ASN A 202 4.00 -20.95 -6.29
N ASP A 203 3.97 -20.67 -4.99
CA ASP A 203 5.15 -20.65 -4.10
C ASP A 203 6.33 -19.83 -4.63
N TRP A 204 6.04 -18.64 -5.15
CA TRP A 204 7.07 -17.76 -5.69
C TRP A 204 7.96 -17.21 -4.57
N SER A 205 9.26 -17.14 -4.84
CA SER A 205 10.29 -16.58 -3.97
C SER A 205 11.42 -15.99 -4.81
N LYS A 206 12.53 -15.58 -4.17
CA LYS A 206 13.73 -15.09 -4.89
C LYS A 206 14.23 -16.07 -5.95
N SER A 207 14.15 -17.38 -5.70
CA SER A 207 14.58 -18.40 -6.66
C SER A 207 13.71 -18.46 -7.91
N SER A 208 12.45 -18.01 -7.82
CA SER A 208 11.54 -17.92 -8.97
C SER A 208 11.95 -16.85 -9.97
N LEU A 209 12.84 -15.93 -9.59
CA LEU A 209 13.48 -14.96 -10.48
C LEU A 209 14.82 -15.46 -11.02
N GLY A 210 15.27 -16.64 -10.60
CA GLY A 210 16.50 -17.25 -11.06
C GLY A 210 16.28 -18.00 -12.37
N GLY A 211 16.79 -17.46 -13.47
CA GLY A 211 16.81 -18.15 -14.76
C GLY A 211 16.53 -17.25 -15.95
N PRO A 212 16.54 -17.85 -17.16
CA PRO A 212 16.14 -17.16 -18.38
C PRO A 212 14.67 -16.70 -18.34
N GLU A 213 14.39 -15.55 -18.92
CA GLU A 213 13.04 -14.98 -19.00
C GLU A 213 12.07 -15.88 -19.77
N ARG A 214 10.78 -15.85 -19.41
CA ARG A 214 9.72 -16.55 -20.13
C ARG A 214 8.96 -15.57 -21.01
N LEU A 215 8.91 -15.85 -22.31
CA LEU A 215 8.37 -14.93 -23.31
C LEU A 215 7.13 -15.49 -23.99
N LEU A 216 6.14 -14.62 -24.22
CA LEU A 216 4.97 -14.88 -25.05
C LEU A 216 5.26 -14.43 -26.49
N CYS A 217 5.25 -15.38 -27.42
CA CYS A 217 5.31 -15.03 -28.84
C CYS A 217 3.94 -14.54 -29.33
N HIS A 218 3.83 -13.29 -29.81
CA HIS A 218 2.56 -12.78 -30.34
C HIS A 218 2.17 -13.36 -31.70
N ASN A 219 3.12 -13.90 -32.47
CA ASN A 219 2.81 -14.52 -33.76
C ASN A 219 2.10 -15.88 -33.62
N CYS A 220 2.48 -16.70 -32.64
CA CYS A 220 1.92 -18.05 -32.45
C CYS A 220 1.25 -18.29 -31.08
N MET A 221 1.24 -17.26 -30.22
CA MET A 221 0.67 -17.26 -28.87
C MET A 221 1.27 -18.33 -27.92
N LYS A 222 2.44 -18.88 -28.25
CA LYS A 222 3.15 -19.85 -27.39
C LYS A 222 4.13 -19.13 -26.47
N VAL A 223 4.14 -19.60 -25.22
CA VAL A 223 5.17 -19.23 -24.24
C VAL A 223 6.42 -20.08 -24.47
N PHE A 224 7.59 -19.46 -24.44
CA PHE A 224 8.89 -20.12 -24.56
C PHE A 224 9.90 -19.49 -23.61
N VAL A 225 10.98 -20.20 -23.29
CA VAL A 225 12.11 -19.67 -22.52
C VAL A 225 13.01 -18.87 -23.46
N GLU A 226 13.51 -17.71 -23.02
CA GLU A 226 14.34 -16.85 -23.87
C GLU A 226 15.54 -17.63 -24.45
N SER A 227 15.76 -17.44 -25.74
CA SER A 227 16.81 -18.12 -26.51
C SER A 227 17.40 -17.15 -27.52
N LYS A 228 18.57 -17.48 -28.08
CA LYS A 228 19.19 -16.62 -29.10
C LYS A 228 18.51 -16.76 -30.45
N GLU A 229 17.86 -17.90 -30.68
CA GLU A 229 17.27 -18.38 -31.93
C GLU A 229 15.82 -17.91 -32.14
N GLY A 230 15.24 -17.18 -31.17
CA GLY A 230 13.86 -16.71 -31.23
C GLY A 230 12.83 -17.75 -30.79
N CYS A 231 11.58 -17.54 -31.17
CA CYS A 231 10.49 -18.46 -30.85
C CYS A 231 10.73 -19.84 -31.51
N PRO A 232 10.77 -20.94 -30.75
CA PRO A 232 11.11 -22.27 -31.28
C PRO A 232 10.01 -22.88 -32.18
N VAL A 233 8.82 -22.26 -32.23
CA VAL A 233 7.66 -22.76 -32.98
C VAL A 233 7.55 -22.09 -34.35
N CYS A 234 7.75 -20.78 -34.42
CA CYS A 234 7.53 -19.99 -35.64
C CYS A 234 8.73 -19.15 -36.07
N ASN A 235 9.87 -19.25 -35.38
CA ASN A 235 11.11 -18.51 -35.61
C ASN A 235 10.97 -16.98 -35.57
N SER A 236 9.87 -16.45 -35.01
CA SER A 236 9.75 -15.01 -34.75
C SER A 236 10.77 -14.58 -33.70
N HIS A 237 11.49 -13.49 -33.99
CA HIS A 237 12.49 -12.91 -33.11
C HIS A 237 11.98 -11.69 -32.33
N GLU A 238 10.73 -11.29 -32.55
CA GLU A 238 10.14 -10.05 -32.00
C GLU A 238 10.28 -9.96 -30.48
N ALA A 239 9.73 -10.94 -29.74
CA ALA A 239 9.77 -10.94 -28.27
C ALA A 239 11.22 -10.90 -27.72
N VAL A 240 12.15 -11.61 -28.37
CA VAL A 240 13.56 -11.65 -27.98
C VAL A 240 14.25 -10.32 -28.28
N TRP A 241 13.94 -9.70 -29.42
CA TRP A 241 14.47 -8.39 -29.79
C TRP A 241 13.98 -7.30 -28.82
N MET A 242 12.67 -7.27 -28.54
CA MET A 242 12.08 -6.34 -27.56
C MET A 242 12.73 -6.48 -26.18
N LEU A 243 12.90 -7.72 -25.70
CA LEU A 243 13.57 -7.97 -24.42
C LEU A 243 15.02 -7.48 -24.42
N ARG A 244 15.79 -7.73 -25.49
CA ARG A 244 17.19 -7.28 -25.58
C ARG A 244 17.27 -5.77 -25.60
N GLN A 245 16.46 -5.09 -26.39
CA GLN A 245 16.43 -3.61 -26.44
C GLN A 245 16.08 -3.03 -25.07
N PHE A 246 15.10 -3.60 -24.39
CA PHE A 246 14.75 -3.17 -23.05
C PHE A 246 15.90 -3.36 -22.04
N ARG A 247 16.54 -4.53 -22.07
CA ARG A 247 17.66 -4.90 -21.18
C ARG A 247 18.92 -4.07 -21.44
N ASP A 248 19.25 -3.82 -22.70
CA ASP A 248 20.54 -3.26 -23.11
C ASP A 248 20.49 -1.73 -23.28
N GLU A 249 19.29 -1.14 -23.47
CA GLU A 249 19.13 0.30 -23.67
C GLU A 249 18.25 0.95 -22.60
N VAL A 250 17.05 0.43 -22.34
CA VAL A 250 16.11 1.05 -21.41
C VAL A 250 16.64 0.98 -19.98
N ILE A 251 16.95 -0.21 -19.47
CA ILE A 251 17.42 -0.38 -18.09
C ILE A 251 18.68 0.46 -17.77
N PRO A 252 19.74 0.48 -18.60
CA PRO A 252 20.89 1.35 -18.35
C PRO A 252 20.55 2.84 -18.36
N ASN A 253 19.64 3.29 -19.23
CA ASN A 253 19.20 4.68 -19.25
C ASN A 253 18.44 5.05 -17.97
N LEU A 254 17.58 4.16 -17.44
CA LEU A 254 16.90 4.40 -16.17
C LEU A 254 17.89 4.56 -15.00
N LYS A 255 18.90 3.67 -14.94
CA LYS A 255 19.98 3.79 -13.95
C LYS A 255 20.73 5.11 -14.07
N ARG A 256 20.93 5.61 -15.30
CA ARG A 256 21.59 6.89 -15.55
C ARG A 256 20.72 8.08 -15.10
N PHE A 257 19.41 8.00 -15.23
CA PHE A 257 18.50 9.05 -14.74
C PHE A 257 18.62 9.24 -13.23
N LEU A 258 18.72 8.13 -12.48
CA LEU A 258 18.89 8.13 -11.02
C LEU A 258 20.25 8.66 -10.53
N LEU A 259 21.20 8.95 -11.43
CA LEU A 259 22.43 9.68 -11.08
C LEU A 259 22.20 11.19 -10.95
N LYS A 260 21.05 11.69 -11.41
CA LYS A 260 20.65 13.08 -11.25
C LYS A 260 20.11 13.28 -9.84
N ASP A 261 20.15 14.53 -9.40
CA ASP A 261 19.51 14.90 -8.14
C ASP A 261 17.99 14.68 -8.23
N ILE A 262 17.33 15.30 -9.21
CA ILE A 262 15.87 15.17 -9.42
C ILE A 262 15.60 14.69 -10.85
N CYS A 263 14.81 13.62 -10.98
CA CYS A 263 14.33 13.14 -12.27
C CYS A 263 13.20 14.04 -12.83
N SER A 264 12.96 13.95 -14.12
CA SER A 264 11.92 14.72 -14.83
C SER A 264 10.74 13.83 -15.24
N LEU A 265 9.59 14.47 -15.52
CA LEU A 265 8.41 13.76 -16.04
C LEU A 265 8.66 13.10 -17.41
N GLU A 266 9.55 13.63 -18.23
CA GLU A 266 9.94 12.99 -19.50
C GLU A 266 10.73 11.70 -19.27
N GLU A 267 11.56 11.64 -18.22
CA GLU A 267 12.29 10.43 -17.84
C GLU A 267 11.37 9.37 -17.25
N LEU A 268 10.40 9.79 -16.43
CA LEU A 268 9.34 8.93 -15.95
C LEU A 268 8.52 8.35 -17.12
N LYS A 269 8.17 9.20 -18.09
CA LYS A 269 7.46 8.78 -19.31
C LYS A 269 8.29 7.83 -20.16
N TYR A 270 9.60 8.04 -20.26
CA TYR A 270 10.51 7.10 -20.93
C TYR A 270 10.49 5.74 -20.23
N ALA A 271 10.54 5.71 -18.90
CA ALA A 271 10.46 4.47 -18.12
C ALA A 271 9.15 3.70 -18.38
N THR A 272 8.01 4.40 -18.39
CA THR A 272 6.70 3.81 -18.69
C THR A 272 6.63 3.28 -20.13
N THR A 273 7.01 4.11 -21.11
CA THR A 273 6.92 3.76 -22.54
C THR A 273 7.82 2.57 -22.88
N GLY A 274 9.01 2.50 -22.28
CA GLY A 274 9.91 1.36 -22.42
C GLY A 274 9.25 0.06 -21.93
N ALA A 275 8.60 0.10 -20.76
CA ALA A 275 7.94 -1.08 -20.21
C ALA A 275 6.72 -1.50 -21.03
N ASP A 276 5.87 -0.55 -21.44
CA ASP A 276 4.70 -0.84 -22.27
C ASP A 276 5.07 -1.58 -23.57
N SER A 277 6.28 -1.33 -24.09
CA SER A 277 6.78 -2.00 -25.28
C SER A 277 7.16 -3.47 -25.06
N VAL A 278 7.62 -3.85 -23.86
CA VAL A 278 8.19 -5.19 -23.58
C VAL A 278 7.28 -6.07 -22.74
N LEU A 279 6.54 -5.51 -21.77
CA LEU A 279 5.73 -6.29 -20.83
C LEU A 279 4.67 -7.18 -21.48
N PRO A 280 4.04 -6.81 -22.62
CA PRO A 280 3.15 -7.71 -23.34
C PRO A 280 3.80 -9.03 -23.80
N PHE A 281 5.13 -9.07 -23.90
CA PHE A 281 5.91 -10.24 -24.30
C PHE A 281 6.46 -11.04 -23.12
N VAL A 282 6.41 -10.53 -21.88
CA VAL A 282 7.11 -11.10 -20.73
C VAL A 282 6.11 -11.73 -19.76
N GLN A 283 6.33 -13.01 -19.42
CA GLN A 283 5.50 -13.72 -18.45
C GLN A 283 6.08 -13.60 -17.03
N GLN A 284 5.21 -13.34 -16.05
CA GLN A 284 5.57 -13.31 -14.63
C GLN A 284 5.78 -14.74 -14.05
N PRO A 285 6.67 -14.91 -13.07
CA PRO A 285 7.56 -13.89 -12.51
C PRO A 285 8.74 -13.61 -13.44
N SER A 286 9.17 -12.35 -13.52
CA SER A 286 10.22 -11.90 -14.45
C SER A 286 11.25 -11.02 -13.76
N SER A 287 12.53 -11.39 -13.85
CA SER A 287 13.62 -10.64 -13.22
C SER A 287 13.77 -9.24 -13.81
N ILE A 288 13.62 -9.13 -15.14
CA ILE A 288 13.73 -7.85 -15.85
C ILE A 288 12.57 -6.91 -15.52
N TYR A 289 11.37 -7.45 -15.30
CA TYR A 289 10.22 -6.67 -14.86
C TYR A 289 10.46 -6.08 -13.48
N TYR A 290 10.91 -6.87 -12.50
CA TYR A 290 11.13 -6.35 -11.15
C TYR A 290 12.29 -5.37 -11.10
N GLN A 291 13.35 -5.60 -11.90
CA GLN A 291 14.42 -4.61 -12.07
C GLN A 291 13.89 -3.28 -12.61
N TRP A 292 13.03 -3.31 -13.64
CA TRP A 292 12.39 -2.09 -14.14
C TRP A 292 11.49 -1.45 -13.09
N LYS A 293 10.66 -2.25 -12.42
CA LYS A 293 9.70 -1.76 -11.42
C LYS A 293 10.42 -1.00 -10.31
N ASP A 294 11.51 -1.56 -9.79
CA ASP A 294 12.30 -0.93 -8.72
C ASP A 294 12.88 0.41 -9.22
N LEU A 295 13.51 0.42 -10.40
CA LEU A 295 14.03 1.66 -11.01
C LEU A 295 12.94 2.70 -11.31
N TYR A 296 11.77 2.26 -11.73
CA TYR A 296 10.63 3.13 -12.03
C TYR A 296 10.06 3.77 -10.76
N ILE A 297 9.96 3.00 -9.67
CA ILE A 297 9.57 3.52 -8.35
C ILE A 297 10.61 4.51 -7.85
N ASP A 298 11.91 4.22 -7.97
CA ASP A 298 12.98 5.15 -7.58
C ASP A 298 12.92 6.46 -8.37
N ILE A 299 12.64 6.40 -9.69
CA ILE A 299 12.48 7.60 -10.54
C ILE A 299 11.26 8.40 -10.10
N LEU A 300 10.14 7.72 -9.77
CA LEU A 300 8.93 8.36 -9.29
C LEU A 300 9.15 9.03 -7.93
N GLY A 301 9.84 8.33 -7.01
CA GLY A 301 10.23 8.85 -5.71
C GLY A 301 11.16 10.06 -5.81
N SER A 302 12.13 10.05 -6.74
CA SER A 302 12.98 11.21 -7.03
C SER A 302 12.19 12.49 -7.36
N ILE A 303 10.99 12.36 -7.93
CA ILE A 303 10.09 13.46 -8.32
C ILE A 303 9.15 13.88 -7.19
N TYR A 304 8.65 12.92 -6.39
CA TYR A 304 7.51 13.13 -5.50
C TYR A 304 7.77 12.86 -4.01
N ASP A 305 8.79 12.09 -3.65
CA ASP A 305 9.08 11.74 -2.25
C ASP A 305 9.41 12.97 -1.41
N ASN A 306 9.16 12.85 -0.10
CA ASN A 306 9.67 13.80 0.86
C ASN A 306 11.19 13.61 0.98
N ARG A 307 11.95 14.59 0.49
CA ARG A 307 13.42 14.53 0.44
C ARG A 307 14.02 15.60 1.32
N THR A 308 14.85 15.16 2.26
CA THR A 308 15.65 16.06 3.06
C THR A 308 17.08 16.13 2.54
N ILE A 309 17.58 17.35 2.38
CA ILE A 309 18.95 17.67 1.93
C ILE A 309 19.81 18.14 3.14
N GLU A 310 19.28 18.03 4.36
CA GLU A 310 19.90 18.62 5.57
C GLU A 310 20.90 17.68 6.31
N PRO A 311 21.90 18.24 7.03
CA PRO A 311 23.12 17.53 7.46
C PRO A 311 23.00 16.68 8.73
N TRP A 312 21.93 16.84 9.53
CA TRP A 312 21.85 16.31 10.90
C TRP A 312 21.59 14.79 10.98
N ALA A 313 21.13 14.15 9.88
CA ALA A 313 20.99 12.69 9.82
C ALA A 313 22.34 11.94 9.82
N ALA A 314 23.47 12.65 9.64
CA ALA A 314 24.80 12.05 9.67
C ALA A 314 25.34 11.78 11.08
N ASP A 315 24.84 12.48 12.10
CA ASP A 315 25.39 12.39 13.46
C ASP A 315 24.89 11.12 14.20
N ASP A 316 23.63 10.71 13.99
CA ASP A 316 23.04 9.55 14.69
C ASP A 316 23.48 8.17 14.14
N ILE A 317 23.96 8.10 12.90
CA ILE A 317 24.45 6.83 12.32
C ILE A 317 25.85 6.47 12.86
N SER A 318 26.58 7.46 13.41
CA SER A 318 27.93 7.24 13.94
C SER A 318 28.00 6.61 15.34
N GLU A 319 26.88 6.51 16.05
CA GLU A 319 26.82 5.93 17.41
C GLU A 319 26.35 4.47 17.46
N SER A 320 26.05 3.83 16.32
CA SER A 320 25.51 2.46 16.26
C SER A 320 26.39 1.41 15.56
N SER A 321 27.68 1.69 15.33
CA SER A 321 28.66 0.72 14.79
C SER A 321 29.69 0.24 15.81
#